data_AF-A0A0M9E427-F1
#
_entry.id   AF-A0A0M9E427-F1
#
_cell.length_a   1.000
_cell.length_b   1.000
_cell.length_c   1.000
_cell.angle_alpha   90.00
_cell.angle_beta   90.00
_cell.angle_gamma   90.00
#
_symmetry.space_group_name_H-M   'P 1'
#
loop_
_entity.id
_entity.type
_entity.pdbx_description
1 polymer ?
#
loop_
_entity_poly.entity_id
_entity_poly.type
_entity_poly.pdbx_seq_one_letter_code
_entity_poly.pdbx_strand_id
1 'polypeptide(L)'
;MDATKNNLPNKLNRAKQDSCDELSKVKHQKKELIKELKQVKQTNSDLKNKLNKVKQANLDLGSKLNRVKQDTDDELSKVKHQREELTKELKQVKQTNLDLENKLNRVKQNEEDKSKAKMSIHGWNIQKSGGYYRLFKKISGRVHGIYLGKTIKQDIARKKISIYMEKLVSKKGGLAIDIKPDN
;
A
#
# COMPACT_ATOMS: atom_id res chain seq x y z
N MET A 1 -45.47 -88.93 77.92
CA MET A 1 -44.23 -88.41 77.31
C MET A 1 -44.27 -88.73 75.83
N ASP A 2 -44.30 -87.72 74.93
CA ASP A 2 -43.69 -87.75 73.58
C ASP A 2 -44.15 -86.56 72.69
N ALA A 3 -44.17 -85.34 73.25
CA ALA A 3 -44.35 -84.12 72.45
C ALA A 3 -43.05 -83.68 71.72
N THR A 4 -41.93 -84.32 72.01
CA THR A 4 -40.58 -83.93 71.55
C THR A 4 -40.13 -84.62 70.26
N LYS A 5 -40.67 -85.80 69.90
CA LYS A 5 -40.27 -86.52 68.67
C LYS A 5 -40.83 -85.93 67.37
N ASN A 6 -41.99 -85.26 67.40
CA ASN A 6 -42.62 -84.67 66.20
C ASN A 6 -42.15 -83.24 65.86
N ASN A 7 -41.28 -82.62 66.66
CA ASN A 7 -40.84 -81.24 66.47
C ASN A 7 -39.50 -81.13 65.69
N LEU A 8 -38.65 -82.15 65.79
CA LEU A 8 -37.33 -82.17 65.12
C LEU A 8 -37.42 -82.28 63.59
N PRO A 9 -38.24 -83.19 63.01
CA PRO A 9 -38.37 -83.34 61.56
C PRO A 9 -38.96 -82.09 60.89
N ASN A 10 -39.93 -81.43 61.55
CA ASN A 10 -40.55 -80.20 61.05
C ASN A 10 -39.60 -79.01 61.06
N LYS A 11 -38.76 -78.86 62.09
CA LYS A 11 -37.71 -77.84 62.13
C LYS A 11 -36.66 -78.07 61.05
N LEU A 12 -36.25 -79.32 60.83
CA LEU A 12 -35.29 -79.67 59.78
C LEU A 12 -35.85 -79.38 58.38
N ASN A 13 -37.13 -79.67 58.14
CA ASN A 13 -37.78 -79.37 56.86
C ASN A 13 -37.90 -77.86 56.61
N ARG A 14 -38.24 -77.06 57.63
CA ARG A 14 -38.24 -75.58 57.50
C ARG A 14 -36.84 -75.03 57.21
N ALA A 15 -35.82 -75.47 57.96
CA ALA A 15 -34.44 -75.03 57.72
C ALA A 15 -33.93 -75.39 56.32
N LYS A 16 -34.34 -76.55 55.78
CA LYS A 16 -34.04 -76.94 54.38
C LYS A 16 -34.76 -76.05 53.38
N GLN A 17 -36.02 -75.71 53.62
CA GLN A 17 -36.80 -74.82 52.77
C GLN A 17 -36.21 -73.41 52.77
N ASP A 18 -35.92 -72.85 53.94
CA ASP A 18 -35.30 -71.52 54.09
C ASP A 18 -33.93 -71.46 53.41
N SER A 19 -33.11 -72.51 53.54
CA SER A 19 -31.82 -72.61 52.84
C SER A 19 -31.99 -72.68 51.33
N CYS A 20 -33.03 -73.36 50.83
CA CYS A 20 -33.34 -73.43 49.41
C CYS A 20 -33.76 -72.06 48.86
N ASP A 21 -34.61 -71.34 49.60
CA ASP A 21 -35.10 -70.02 49.23
C ASP A 21 -33.96 -69.00 49.22
N GLU A 22 -33.08 -69.00 50.23
CA GLU A 22 -31.88 -68.15 50.25
C GLU A 22 -30.91 -68.49 49.11
N LEU A 23 -30.69 -69.77 48.82
CA LEU A 23 -29.87 -70.18 47.67
C LEU A 23 -30.47 -69.68 46.34
N SER A 24 -31.80 -69.67 46.22
CA SER A 24 -32.49 -69.15 45.04
C SER A 24 -32.30 -67.64 44.87
N LYS A 25 -32.42 -66.87 45.97
CA LYS A 25 -32.18 -65.42 46.01
C LYS A 25 -30.74 -65.09 45.64
N VAL A 26 -29.76 -65.77 46.25
CA VAL A 26 -28.33 -65.59 45.95
C VAL A 26 -28.02 -65.91 44.48
N LYS A 27 -28.61 -66.98 43.92
CA LYS A 27 -28.47 -67.30 42.49
C LYS A 27 -29.05 -66.21 41.60
N HIS A 28 -30.19 -65.63 41.96
CA HIS A 28 -30.80 -64.54 41.20
C HIS A 28 -29.93 -63.27 41.27
N GLN A 29 -29.53 -62.84 42.46
CA GLN A 29 -28.63 -61.70 42.65
C GLN A 29 -27.31 -61.85 41.89
N LYS A 30 -26.71 -63.05 41.92
CA LYS A 30 -25.50 -63.35 41.13
C LYS A 30 -25.73 -63.15 39.63
N LYS A 31 -26.88 -63.55 39.10
CA LYS A 31 -27.20 -63.36 37.67
C LYS A 31 -27.33 -61.88 37.31
N GLU A 32 -27.98 -61.08 38.16
CA GLU A 32 -28.11 -59.63 37.93
C GLU A 32 -26.75 -58.92 38.01
N LEU A 33 -25.92 -59.22 39.02
CA LEU A 33 -24.56 -58.69 39.11
C LEU A 33 -23.70 -59.03 37.88
N ILE A 34 -23.85 -60.24 37.32
CA ILE A 34 -23.14 -60.61 36.09
C ILE A 34 -23.61 -59.77 34.89
N LYS A 35 -24.92 -59.45 34.81
CA LYS A 35 -25.45 -58.58 33.74
C LYS A 35 -24.92 -57.16 33.87
N GLU A 36 -24.97 -56.57 35.07
CA GLU A 36 -24.43 -55.24 35.35
C GLU A 36 -22.94 -55.17 35.04
N LEU A 37 -22.16 -56.17 35.46
CA LEU A 37 -20.73 -56.23 35.18
C LEU A 37 -20.43 -56.30 33.68
N LYS A 38 -21.26 -57.00 32.89
CA LYS A 38 -21.14 -57.00 31.43
C LYS A 38 -21.44 -55.63 30.83
N GLN A 39 -22.51 -54.97 31.30
CA GLN A 39 -22.86 -53.62 30.83
C GLN A 39 -21.77 -52.60 31.16
N VAL A 40 -21.24 -52.61 32.39
CA VAL A 40 -20.13 -51.74 32.80
C VAL A 40 -18.90 -51.97 31.95
N LYS A 41 -18.55 -53.23 31.66
CA LYS A 41 -17.42 -53.56 30.77
C LYS A 41 -17.62 -53.01 29.36
N GLN A 42 -18.82 -53.15 28.81
CA GLN A 42 -19.15 -52.62 27.48
C GLN A 42 -19.04 -51.10 27.44
N THR A 43 -19.69 -50.42 28.38
CA THR A 43 -19.64 -48.96 28.50
C THR A 43 -18.21 -48.45 28.67
N ASN A 44 -17.38 -49.12 29.47
CA ASN A 44 -16.00 -48.73 29.67
C ASN A 44 -15.16 -48.87 28.39
N SER A 45 -15.40 -49.93 27.61
CA SER A 45 -14.78 -50.11 26.29
C SER A 45 -15.17 -48.97 25.33
N ASP A 46 -16.46 -48.62 25.29
CA ASP A 46 -16.96 -47.56 24.42
C ASP A 46 -16.42 -46.18 24.82
N LEU A 47 -16.35 -45.89 26.13
CA LEU A 47 -15.75 -44.66 26.65
C LEU A 47 -14.26 -44.57 26.31
N LYS A 48 -13.51 -45.67 26.44
CA LYS A 48 -12.09 -45.72 26.05
C LYS A 48 -11.89 -45.41 24.57
N ASN A 49 -12.76 -45.96 23.71
CA ASN A 49 -12.74 -45.67 22.27
C ASN A 49 -13.06 -44.20 21.97
N LYS A 50 -14.09 -43.63 22.62
CA LYS A 50 -14.43 -42.21 22.48
C LYS A 50 -13.29 -41.31 22.94
N LEU A 51 -12.66 -41.63 24.07
CA LEU A 51 -11.52 -40.89 24.60
C LEU A 51 -10.34 -40.89 23.61
N ASN A 52 -10.03 -42.03 23.01
CA ASN A 52 -8.96 -42.13 22.01
C ASN A 52 -9.27 -41.29 20.77
N LYS A 53 -10.52 -41.29 20.29
CA LYS A 53 -10.94 -40.42 19.17
C LYS A 53 -10.78 -38.94 19.50
N VAL A 54 -11.19 -38.52 20.70
CA VAL A 54 -11.04 -37.12 21.15
C VAL A 54 -9.56 -36.73 21.26
N LYS A 55 -8.72 -37.61 21.82
CA LYS A 55 -7.27 -37.38 21.87
C LYS A 55 -6.67 -37.18 20.48
N GLN A 56 -7.03 -38.03 19.53
CA GLN A 56 -6.53 -37.92 18.16
C GLN A 56 -7.01 -36.62 17.48
N ALA A 57 -8.27 -36.26 17.66
CA ALA A 57 -8.82 -35.01 17.13
C ALA A 57 -8.11 -33.78 17.72
N ASN A 58 -7.81 -33.78 19.02
CA ASN A 58 -7.06 -32.70 19.67
C ASN A 58 -5.64 -32.57 19.12
N LEU A 59 -4.96 -33.68 18.84
CA LEU A 59 -3.63 -33.65 18.22
C LEU A 59 -3.69 -33.06 16.80
N ASP A 60 -4.68 -33.49 16.00
CA ASP A 60 -4.88 -32.95 14.64
C ASP A 60 -5.19 -31.45 14.67
N LEU A 61 -6.12 -31.02 15.53
CA LEU A 61 -6.44 -29.60 15.72
C LEU A 61 -5.23 -28.78 16.20
N GLY A 62 -4.42 -29.33 17.12
CA GLY A 62 -3.19 -28.68 17.57
C GLY A 62 -2.19 -28.49 16.42
N SER A 63 -2.05 -29.49 15.55
CA SER A 63 -1.17 -29.40 14.38
C SER A 63 -1.67 -28.37 13.35
N LYS A 64 -2.98 -28.33 13.08
CA LYS A 64 -3.61 -27.34 12.20
C LYS A 64 -3.47 -25.92 12.74
N LEU A 65 -3.69 -25.73 14.05
CA LEU A 65 -3.54 -24.42 14.69
C LEU A 65 -2.11 -23.89 14.57
N ASN A 66 -1.10 -24.76 14.75
CA ASN A 66 0.29 -24.36 14.60
C ASN A 66 0.63 -23.98 13.16
N ARG A 67 0.13 -24.70 12.16
CA ARG A 67 0.31 -24.34 10.74
C ARG A 67 -0.32 -22.98 10.44
N VAL A 68 -1.57 -22.76 10.83
CA VAL A 68 -2.25 -21.47 10.62
C VAL A 68 -1.49 -20.32 11.27
N LYS A 69 -0.95 -20.52 12.48
CA LYS A 69 -0.11 -19.50 13.14
C LYS A 69 1.14 -19.18 12.33
N GLN A 70 1.87 -20.21 11.87
CA GLN A 70 3.08 -20.03 11.06
C GLN A 70 2.75 -19.31 9.74
N ASP A 71 1.71 -19.74 9.03
CA ASP A 71 1.30 -19.11 7.77
C ASP A 71 0.92 -17.64 7.98
N THR A 72 0.20 -17.34 9.08
CA THR A 72 -0.19 -15.96 9.43
C THR A 72 1.03 -15.09 9.76
N ASP A 73 1.99 -15.62 10.51
CA ASP A 73 3.22 -14.90 10.86
C ASP A 73 4.07 -14.61 9.61
N ASP A 74 4.16 -15.58 8.68
CA ASP A 74 4.87 -15.43 7.41
C ASP A 74 4.20 -14.39 6.50
N GLU A 75 2.87 -14.40 6.39
CA GLU A 75 2.12 -13.38 5.65
C GLU A 75 2.29 -11.99 6.27
N LEU A 76 2.21 -11.89 7.60
CA LEU A 76 2.41 -10.63 8.30
C LEU A 76 3.82 -10.07 8.08
N SER A 77 4.84 -10.94 8.05
CA SER A 77 6.22 -10.56 7.73
C SER A 77 6.34 -10.01 6.31
N LYS A 78 5.75 -10.69 5.32
CA LYS A 78 5.72 -10.22 3.92
C LYS A 78 5.05 -8.85 3.79
N VAL A 79 3.88 -8.66 4.42
CA VAL A 79 3.15 -7.38 4.39
C VAL A 79 3.96 -6.25 5.04
N LYS A 80 4.65 -6.53 6.15
CA LYS A 80 5.55 -5.54 6.79
C LYS A 80 6.68 -5.13 5.85
N HIS A 81 7.31 -6.10 5.19
CA HIS A 81 8.40 -5.81 4.26
C HIS A 81 7.95 -4.97 3.06
N GLN A 82 6.83 -5.35 2.43
CA GLN A 82 6.23 -4.58 1.33
C GLN A 82 5.88 -3.15 1.75
N ARG A 83 5.32 -2.97 2.95
CA ARG A 83 5.03 -1.64 3.50
C ARG A 83 6.30 -0.80 3.65
N GLU A 84 7.40 -1.39 4.12
CA GLU A 84 8.68 -0.70 4.25
C GLU A 84 9.25 -0.27 2.90
N GLU A 85 9.18 -1.14 1.89
CA GLU A 85 9.60 -0.81 0.52
C GLU A 85 8.77 0.32 -0.08
N LEU A 86 7.43 0.22 -0.02
CA LEU A 86 6.53 1.29 -0.49
C LEU A 86 6.79 2.62 0.25
N THR A 87 7.12 2.56 1.54
CA THR A 87 7.48 3.77 2.31
C THR A 87 8.77 4.40 1.80
N LYS A 88 9.77 3.60 1.41
CA LYS A 88 11.02 4.10 0.81
C LYS A 88 10.76 4.70 -0.57
N GLU A 89 10.00 4.03 -1.42
CA GLU A 89 9.62 4.53 -2.75
C GLU A 89 8.86 5.86 -2.65
N LEU A 90 7.89 5.95 -1.75
CA LEU A 90 7.11 7.17 -1.54
C LEU A 90 7.98 8.35 -1.08
N LYS A 91 9.01 8.10 -0.25
CA LYS A 91 9.99 9.14 0.11
C LYS A 91 10.82 9.57 -1.10
N GLN A 92 11.26 8.64 -1.94
CA GLN A 92 12.02 8.95 -3.16
C GLN A 92 11.19 9.76 -4.17
N VAL A 93 9.93 9.38 -4.38
CA VAL A 93 9.00 10.12 -5.25
C VAL A 93 8.79 11.54 -4.72
N LYS A 94 8.53 11.70 -3.42
CA LYS A 94 8.42 13.05 -2.81
C LYS A 94 9.66 13.90 -3.02
N GLN A 95 10.85 13.32 -2.82
CA GLN A 95 12.11 14.04 -3.01
C GLN A 95 12.33 14.45 -4.47
N THR A 96 12.01 13.54 -5.41
CA THR A 96 12.09 13.81 -6.85
C THR A 96 11.12 14.90 -7.26
N ASN A 97 9.89 14.88 -6.73
CA ASN A 97 8.89 15.90 -7.03
C ASN A 97 9.33 17.29 -6.55
N LEU A 98 9.90 17.39 -5.34
CA LEU A 98 10.48 18.65 -4.84
C LEU A 98 11.63 19.16 -5.72
N ASP A 99 12.50 18.27 -6.20
CA ASP A 99 13.58 18.66 -7.11
C ASP A 99 13.04 19.18 -8.46
N LEU A 100 12.02 18.51 -9.02
CA LEU A 100 11.36 18.94 -10.25
C LEU A 100 10.63 20.28 -10.07
N GLU A 101 9.93 20.49 -8.97
CA GLU A 101 9.29 21.77 -8.65
C GLU A 101 10.33 22.90 -8.56
N ASN A 102 11.46 22.65 -7.89
CA ASN A 102 12.56 23.61 -7.82
C ASN A 102 13.16 23.92 -9.20
N LYS A 103 13.38 22.91 -10.03
CA LYS A 103 13.85 23.09 -11.42
C LYS A 103 12.85 23.89 -12.24
N LEU A 104 11.55 23.59 -12.12
CA LEU A 104 10.49 24.31 -12.81
C LEU A 104 10.47 25.80 -12.40
N ASN A 105 10.59 26.09 -11.11
CA ASN A 105 10.63 27.45 -10.61
C ASN A 105 11.85 28.23 -11.13
N ARG A 106 13.02 27.59 -11.20
CA ARG A 106 14.22 28.20 -11.80
C ARG A 106 14.04 28.49 -13.29
N VAL A 107 13.41 27.59 -14.04
CA VAL A 107 13.11 27.81 -15.47
C VAL A 107 12.17 28.99 -15.65
N LYS A 108 11.10 29.07 -14.84
CA LYS A 108 10.16 30.21 -14.87
C LYS A 108 10.86 31.53 -14.59
N GLN A 109 11.69 31.59 -13.53
CA GLN A 109 12.47 32.78 -13.21
C GLN A 109 13.42 33.18 -14.35
N ASN A 110 14.15 32.22 -14.93
CA ASN A 110 15.05 32.49 -16.06
C ASN A 110 14.31 33.02 -17.30
N GLU A 111 13.12 32.51 -17.60
CA GLU A 111 12.30 33.02 -18.71
C GLU A 111 11.75 34.43 -18.42
N GLU A 112 11.33 34.71 -17.19
CA GLU A 112 10.95 36.05 -16.77
C GLU A 112 12.12 37.04 -16.89
N ASP A 113 13.32 36.66 -16.45
CA ASP A 113 14.49 37.52 -16.52
C ASP A 113 14.95 37.77 -17.97
N LYS A 114 14.89 36.76 -18.84
CA LYS A 114 15.09 36.95 -20.30
C LYS A 114 14.07 37.91 -20.91
N SER A 115 12.81 37.86 -20.46
CA SER A 115 11.77 38.76 -20.95
C SER A 115 11.98 40.22 -20.51
N LYS A 116 12.65 40.43 -19.37
CA LYS A 116 13.00 41.76 -18.83
C LYS A 116 14.30 42.31 -19.41
N ALA A 117 15.19 41.46 -19.95
CA ALA A 117 16.41 41.90 -20.61
C ALA A 117 16.08 42.83 -21.79
N LYS A 118 16.65 44.05 -21.80
CA LYS A 118 16.49 45.01 -22.91
C LYS A 118 17.11 44.43 -24.18
N MET A 119 16.29 43.80 -25.01
CA MET A 119 16.72 43.31 -26.32
C MET A 119 17.11 44.51 -27.20
N SER A 120 18.31 44.48 -27.79
CA SER A 120 18.74 45.49 -28.76
C SER A 120 19.43 44.85 -29.96
N ILE A 121 19.31 45.48 -31.13
CA ILE A 121 20.00 45.08 -32.37
C ILE A 121 20.69 46.32 -32.94
N HIS A 122 22.02 46.29 -33.06
CA HIS A 122 22.81 47.41 -33.61
C HIS A 122 22.54 48.76 -32.90
N GLY A 123 22.40 48.70 -31.57
CA GLY A 123 22.08 49.86 -30.73
C GLY A 123 20.65 50.40 -30.90
N TRP A 124 19.76 49.67 -31.56
CA TRP A 124 18.32 49.92 -31.56
C TRP A 124 17.63 49.05 -30.52
N ASN A 125 16.88 49.66 -29.61
CA ASN A 125 16.12 48.93 -28.59
C ASN A 125 14.88 48.29 -29.20
N ILE A 126 14.62 47.03 -28.88
CA ILE A 126 13.41 46.32 -29.29
C ILE A 126 12.37 46.42 -28.18
N GLN A 127 11.15 46.77 -28.54
CA GLN A 127 10.01 46.73 -27.64
C GLN A 127 8.83 46.04 -28.32
N LYS A 128 8.06 45.28 -27.54
CA LYS A 128 6.77 44.73 -27.97
C LYS A 128 5.66 45.67 -27.51
N SER A 129 4.81 46.14 -28.43
CA SER A 129 3.65 46.97 -28.15
C SER A 129 2.49 46.54 -29.03
N GLY A 130 1.32 46.28 -28.44
CA GLY A 130 0.11 45.87 -29.16
C GLY A 130 0.26 44.57 -29.97
N GLY A 131 1.09 43.62 -29.50
CA GLY A 131 1.34 42.36 -30.21
C GLY A 131 2.39 42.43 -31.33
N TYR A 132 3.01 43.60 -31.55
CA TYR A 132 4.03 43.80 -32.58
C TYR A 132 5.35 44.28 -31.99
N TYR A 133 6.44 43.91 -32.65
CA TYR A 133 7.79 44.35 -32.32
C TYR A 133 8.17 45.60 -33.11
N ARG A 134 8.79 46.55 -32.41
CA ARG A 134 9.33 47.80 -32.98
C ARG A 134 10.73 48.04 -32.46
N LEU A 135 11.58 48.60 -33.30
CA LEU A 135 12.90 49.09 -32.96
C LEU A 135 12.84 50.58 -32.68
N PHE A 136 13.56 51.04 -31.66
CA PHE A 136 13.67 52.45 -31.32
C PHE A 136 15.12 52.87 -31.12
N LYS A 137 15.49 54.02 -31.69
CA LYS A 137 16.81 54.64 -31.46
C LYS A 137 16.68 56.15 -31.48
N LYS A 138 17.39 56.83 -30.57
CA LYS A 138 17.50 58.28 -30.58
C LYS A 138 18.62 58.67 -31.53
N ILE A 139 18.31 59.46 -32.56
CA ILE A 139 19.27 59.91 -33.58
C ILE A 139 19.10 61.43 -33.70
N SER A 140 20.19 62.18 -33.50
CA SER A 140 20.17 63.65 -33.54
C SER A 140 19.05 64.30 -32.69
N GLY A 141 18.86 63.80 -31.47
CA GLY A 141 17.85 64.33 -30.53
C GLY A 141 16.43 63.81 -30.72
N ARG A 142 16.09 63.18 -31.85
CA ARG A 142 14.74 62.67 -32.14
C ARG A 142 14.66 61.15 -31.98
N VAL A 143 13.51 60.64 -31.54
CA VAL A 143 13.25 59.20 -31.44
C VAL A 143 12.74 58.66 -32.77
N HIS A 144 13.44 57.68 -33.32
CA HIS A 144 13.05 57.00 -34.55
C HIS A 144 12.52 55.60 -34.21
N GLY A 145 11.44 55.20 -34.89
CA GLY A 145 10.79 53.91 -34.73
C GLY A 145 10.74 53.12 -36.05
N ILE A 146 11.15 51.86 -36.04
CA ILE A 146 11.07 50.95 -37.20
C ILE A 146 10.20 49.76 -36.83
N TYR A 147 9.17 49.47 -37.63
CA TYR A 147 8.27 48.35 -37.40
C TYR A 147 8.87 47.02 -37.90
N LEU A 148 8.89 45.99 -37.04
CA LEU A 148 9.43 44.67 -37.36
C LEU A 148 8.34 43.65 -37.75
N GLY A 149 7.17 43.68 -37.09
CA GLY A 149 6.11 42.69 -37.30
C GLY A 149 5.74 41.92 -36.03
N LYS A 150 5.03 40.79 -36.17
CA LYS A 150 4.60 39.95 -35.02
C LYS A 150 5.72 39.09 -34.41
N THR A 151 6.84 38.91 -35.12
CA THR A 151 7.98 38.09 -34.69
C THR A 151 9.28 38.84 -34.91
N ILE A 152 10.28 38.63 -34.06
CA ILE A 152 11.63 39.18 -34.25
C ILE A 152 12.43 38.22 -35.12
N LYS A 153 12.74 38.63 -36.36
CA LYS A 153 13.73 37.96 -37.22
C LYS A 153 14.94 38.89 -37.36
N GLN A 154 16.11 38.46 -36.89
CA GLN A 154 17.30 39.32 -36.83
C GLN A 154 17.71 39.87 -38.21
N ASP A 155 17.65 39.06 -39.26
CA ASP A 155 18.06 39.49 -40.61
C ASP A 155 17.15 40.58 -41.18
N ILE A 156 15.83 40.45 -40.97
CA ILE A 156 14.85 41.45 -41.38
C ILE A 156 15.06 42.75 -40.61
N ALA A 157 15.34 42.65 -39.31
CA ALA A 157 15.62 43.81 -38.47
C ALA A 157 16.87 44.55 -38.95
N ARG A 158 17.97 43.84 -39.20
CA ARG A 158 19.22 44.41 -39.74
C ARG A 158 19.00 45.09 -41.08
N LYS A 159 18.31 44.43 -42.01
CA LYS A 159 17.99 44.98 -43.34
C LYS A 159 17.14 46.25 -43.24
N LYS A 160 16.12 46.26 -42.39
CA LYS A 160 15.28 47.46 -42.17
C LYS A 160 16.04 48.61 -41.53
N ILE A 161 16.95 48.33 -40.60
CA ILE A 161 17.83 49.35 -40.00
C ILE A 161 18.71 49.98 -41.08
N SER A 162 19.39 49.18 -41.90
CA SER A 162 20.27 49.67 -42.98
C SER A 162 19.50 50.56 -43.96
N ILE A 163 18.36 50.09 -44.48
CA ILE A 163 17.51 50.87 -45.40
C ILE A 163 17.04 52.19 -44.74
N TYR A 164 16.71 52.16 -43.45
CA TYR A 164 16.27 53.35 -42.74
C TYR A 164 17.41 54.37 -42.56
N MET A 165 18.61 53.90 -42.23
CA MET A 165 19.79 54.76 -42.08
C MET A 165 20.19 55.40 -43.41
N GLU A 166 20.19 54.65 -44.52
CA GLU A 166 20.45 55.18 -45.86
C GLU A 166 19.48 56.33 -46.20
N LYS A 167 18.18 56.14 -45.92
CA LYS A 167 17.16 57.19 -46.12
C LYS A 167 17.35 58.42 -45.23
N LEU A 168 17.89 58.25 -44.02
CA LEU A 168 18.17 59.38 -43.13
C LEU A 168 19.37 60.20 -43.62
N VAL A 169 20.40 59.53 -44.14
CA VAL A 169 21.58 60.19 -44.73
C VAL A 169 21.17 60.93 -46.00
N SER A 170 20.37 60.30 -46.88
CA SER A 170 19.93 60.92 -48.13
C SER A 170 19.00 62.13 -47.93
N LYS A 171 18.16 62.12 -46.89
CA LYS A 171 17.25 63.24 -46.56
C LYS A 171 17.92 64.45 -45.91
N LYS A 172 19.09 64.28 -45.30
CA LYS A 172 19.80 65.38 -44.62
C LYS A 172 20.67 66.24 -45.54
N GLY A 173 20.73 65.92 -46.84
CA GLY A 173 21.58 66.65 -47.79
C GLY A 173 23.06 66.41 -47.51
N GLY A 174 23.63 65.40 -48.16
CA GLY A 174 25.07 65.34 -48.47
C GLY A 174 26.07 65.61 -47.34
N LEU A 175 25.82 65.18 -46.10
CA LEU A 175 26.85 65.14 -45.06
C LEU A 175 27.05 63.70 -44.62
N ALA A 176 28.18 63.14 -45.07
CA ALA A 176 28.69 61.84 -44.67
C ALA A 176 28.74 61.76 -43.14
N ILE A 177 28.02 60.80 -42.59
CA ILE A 177 28.22 60.39 -41.20
C ILE A 177 29.26 59.29 -41.29
N ASP A 178 30.49 59.59 -40.86
CA ASP A 178 31.55 58.61 -40.68
C ASP A 178 31.04 57.46 -39.80
N ILE A 179 30.81 56.32 -40.43
CA ILE A 179 30.68 55.06 -39.73
C ILE A 179 32.11 54.62 -39.46
N LYS A 180 32.64 54.95 -38.27
CA LYS A 180 33.85 54.29 -37.77
C LYS A 180 33.53 52.80 -37.61
N PRO A 181 34.40 51.90 -38.11
CA PRO A 181 34.30 50.48 -37.81
C PRO A 181 34.70 50.28 -36.35
N ASP A 182 33.85 49.61 -35.58
CA ASP A 182 34.19 49.16 -34.23
C ASP A 182 35.14 47.96 -34.34
N ASN A 183 36.28 48.05 -33.64
CA ASN A 183 37.14 46.93 -33.24
C ASN A 183 36.43 46.05 -32.20
#